data_AF-A0A4P9YUZ9-F1
#
_entry.id   AF-A0A4P9YUZ9-F1
#
_cell.length_a   1.000
_cell.length_b   1.000
_cell.length_c   1.000
_cell.angle_alpha   90.00
_cell.angle_beta   90.00
_cell.angle_gamma   90.00
#
_symmetry.space_group_name_H-M   'P 1'
#
loop_
_entity.id
_entity.type
_entity.pdbx_description
1 polymer ?
#
loop_
_entity_poly.entity_id
_entity_poly.type
_entity_poly.pdbx_seq_one_letter_code
_entity_poly.pdbx_strand_id
1 'polypeptide(L)' 'LCICRALVYDEQRFMILCDGCGQWFHGDCVDVEEATAEFLDKYYCPHCTGKWG' A
#
# COMPACT_ATOMS: atom_id res chain seq x y z
N LEU A 1 -5.56 -7.03 1.41
CA LEU A 1 -5.84 -6.89 2.86
C LEU A 1 -4.86 -5.85 3.37
N CYS A 2 -5.33 -4.65 3.68
CA CYS A 2 -4.50 -3.55 4.15
C CYS A 2 -4.22 -3.67 5.66
N ILE A 3 -3.20 -2.97 6.17
CA ILE A 3 -2.85 -2.96 7.60
C ILE A 3 -3.95 -2.39 8.49
N CYS A 4 -4.82 -1.53 7.95
CA CYS A 4 -5.96 -0.99 8.68
C CYS A 4 -7.08 -2.02 8.91
N ARG A 5 -6.98 -3.22 8.30
CA ARG A 5 -7.95 -4.32 8.40
C ARG A 5 -9.39 -3.90 8.08
N ALA A 6 -9.55 -2.87 7.25
CA ALA A 6 -10.86 -2.44 6.80
C ALA A 6 -11.60 -3.61 6.14
N LEU A 7 -12.81 -3.89 6.62
CA LEU A 7 -13.66 -4.98 6.14
C LEU A 7 -14.51 -4.58 4.93
N VAL A 8 -14.56 -3.28 4.64
CA VAL A 8 -15.32 -2.70 3.54
C VAL A 8 -14.33 -2.13 2.54
N TYR A 9 -14.52 -2.48 1.27
CA TYR A 9 -13.80 -1.87 0.16
C TYR A 9 -14.31 -0.44 -0.06
N ASP A 10 -13.40 0.52 -0.11
CA ASP A 10 -13.70 1.92 -0.38
C ASP A 10 -13.11 2.30 -1.74
N GLU A 11 -13.98 2.48 -2.73
CA GLU A 11 -13.59 2.81 -4.10
C GLU A 11 -12.96 4.20 -4.26
N GLN A 12 -13.12 5.09 -3.27
CA GLN A 12 -12.54 6.43 -3.28
C GLN A 12 -11.08 6.43 -2.81
N ARG A 13 -10.62 5.32 -2.23
CA ARG A 13 -9.27 5.18 -1.69
C ARG A 13 -8.44 4.29 -2.60
N PHE A 14 -7.46 4.89 -3.26
CA PHE A 14 -6.56 4.12 -4.11
C PHE A 14 -5.78 3.09 -3.28
N MET A 15 -5.48 1.96 -3.92
CA MET A 15 -4.69 0.89 -3.35
C MET A 15 -3.47 0.58 -4.21
N ILE A 16 -2.39 0.16 -3.56
CA ILE A 16 -1.14 -0.26 -4.19
C ILE A 16 -0.77 -1.68 -3.77
N LEU A 17 -0.28 -2.48 -4.72
CA LEU A 17 0.16 -3.85 -4.51
C LEU A 17 1.64 -3.86 -4.13
N CYS A 18 2.00 -4.55 -3.05
CA CYS A 18 3.39 -4.78 -2.68
C CYS A 18 3.99 -5.93 -3.49
N ASP A 19 5.10 -5.68 -4.20
CA ASP A 19 5.86 -6.69 -4.95
C ASP A 19 6.58 -7.71 -4.06
N GLY A 20 6.81 -7.38 -2.79
CA GLY A 20 7.48 -8.27 -1.83
C GLY A 20 6.55 -9.33 -1.24
N CYS A 21 5.33 -8.97 -0.87
CA CYS A 21 4.40 -9.89 -0.17
C CYS A 21 3.09 -10.15 -0.93
N GLY A 22 2.84 -9.49 -2.06
CA GLY A 22 1.62 -9.64 -2.85
C GLY A 22 0.35 -9.12 -2.16
N GLN A 23 0.49 -8.30 -1.12
CA GLN A 23 -0.65 -7.72 -0.41
C GLN A 23 -0.99 -6.31 -0.91
N TRP A 24 -2.28 -5.98 -0.89
CA TRP A 24 -2.81 -4.66 -1.23
C TRP A 24 -2.93 -3.76 -0.01
N PHE A 25 -2.48 -2.51 -0.15
CA PHE A 25 -2.49 -1.48 0.88
C PHE A 25 -3.18 -0.22 0.36
N HIS A 26 -3.94 0.47 1.19
CA HIS A 26 -4.37 1.84 0.84
C HIS A 26 -3.14 2.75 0.91
N GLY A 27 -2.98 3.65 -0.06
CA GLY A 27 -1.81 4.54 -0.11
C GLY A 27 -1.62 5.33 1.19
N ASP A 28 -2.69 5.91 1.71
CA ASP A 28 -2.67 6.68 2.96
C ASP A 28 -2.28 5.83 4.19
N CYS A 29 -2.56 4.52 4.20
CA CYS A 29 -2.14 3.63 5.28
C CYS A 29 -0.64 3.32 5.25
N VAL A 30 0.04 3.58 4.13
CA VAL A 30 1.46 3.27 3.93
C VAL A 30 2.27 4.48 3.46
N ASP A 31 1.70 5.68 3.62
CA ASP A 31 2.31 6.98 3.27
C ASP A 31 2.76 7.06 1.81
N VAL A 32 1.89 6.60 0.91
CA VAL A 32 2.06 6.69 -0.54
C VAL A 32 0.92 7.51 -1.11
N GLU A 33 1.25 8.51 -1.92
CA GLU A 33 0.29 9.28 -2.69
C GLU A 33 0.04 8.64 -4.07
N GLU A 34 -1.18 8.76 -4.59
CA GLU A 34 -1.57 8.15 -5.87
C GLU A 34 -0.70 8.64 -7.03
N ALA A 35 -0.44 9.95 -7.05
CA ALA A 35 0.44 10.57 -8.03
C ALA A 35 1.87 10.02 -7.96
N THR A 36 2.36 9.64 -6.77
CA THR A 36 3.68 9.01 -6.63
C THR A 36 3.63 7.57 -7.13
N ALA A 37 2.56 6.84 -6.79
CA ALA A 37 2.37 5.44 -7.18
C ALA A 37 2.34 5.24 -8.71
N GLU A 38 1.84 6.21 -9.47
CA GLU A 38 1.82 6.17 -10.94
C GLU A 38 3.24 6.07 -11.56
N PHE A 39 4.26 6.59 -10.88
CA PHE A 39 5.65 6.57 -11.33
C PHE A 39 6.48 5.43 -10.72
N LEU A 40 5.89 4.60 -9.85
CA LEU A 40 6.58 3.47 -9.24
C LEU A 40 6.52 2.24 -10.14
N ASP A 41 7.69 1.75 -10.58
CA ASP A 41 7.80 0.45 -11.26
C ASP A 41 7.58 -0.72 -10.28
N LYS A 42 8.01 -0.54 -9.03
CA LYS A 42 7.83 -1.52 -7.94
C LYS A 42 7.57 -0.82 -6.62
N TYR A 43 6.73 -1.42 -5.79
CA TYR A 43 6.43 -0.95 -4.45
C TYR A 43 6.68 -2.03 -3.40
N TYR A 44 7.36 -1.66 -2.32
CA TYR A 44 7.59 -2.54 -1.17
C TYR A 44 7.01 -1.90 0.09
N CYS A 45 6.07 -2.62 0.73
CA CYS A 45 5.41 -2.12 1.92
C CYS A 45 6.38 -1.96 3.11
N PRO A 46 5.99 -1.23 4.17
CA PRO A 46 6.96 -0.93 5.23
C PRO A 46 7.38 -2.18 6.02
N HIS A 47 6.59 -3.27 5.99
CA HIS A 47 6.99 -4.58 6.51
C HIS A 47 8.10 -5.22 5.65
N CYS A 48 7.95 -5.22 4.32
CA CYS A 48 8.95 -5.78 3.39
C CYS A 48 10.25 -4.97 3.36
N THR A 49 10.19 -3.66 3.63
CA THR A 49 11.38 -2.81 3.70
C THR A 49 12.03 -2.79 5.09
N GLY A 50 11.45 -3.47 6.08
CA GLY A 50 11.97 -3.48 7.45
C GLY A 50 11.86 -2.13 8.17
N LYS A 51 10.97 -1.24 7.69
CA LYS A 51 10.72 0.08 8.29
C LYS A 51 9.71 0.06 9.45
N TRP A 52 9.24 -1.13 9.87
CA TRP A 52 8.46 -1.30 11.10
C TRP A 52 9.43 -1.48 12.27
N GLY A 53 9.93 -0.35 12.78
CA GLY A 53 10.70 -0.26 14.02
C GLY A 53 9.90 0.47 15.09
#